data_AF-A0A167CHG9-F1
#
_entry.id   AF-A0A167CHG9-F1
#
_cell.length_a   1.000
_cell.length_b   1.000
_cell.length_c   1.000
_cell.angle_alpha   90.00
_cell.angle_beta   90.00
_cell.angle_gamma   90.00
#
_symmetry.space_group_name_H-M   'P 1'
#
loop_
_entity.id
_entity.type
_entity.pdbx_description
1 polymer ?
#
loop_
_entity_poly.entity_id
_entity_poly.type
_entity_poly.pdbx_seq_one_letter_code
_entity_poly.pdbx_strand_id
1 'polypeptide(L)'
;MDFFEDDAYGLGGVDPEIKAHITNLVSALGGPDFTDPFKVYKLGDDALACLRDLKRWLKGYDERLDRWDIARALSETKLVPFDLIEILTLWEERSQSKTNPPTKNMDRIALACLELLVPLTWPLELNKLTSTTNHYRHAPHLELARARYKRAVLNHPKKLVFRAIIRLAIPSLKLSKIDRTPRDNGIIKLVVFFIRNILSIEAETTSASAKTFAEWESFGDDISRTTTINCFNKQRVLDFIITLGAGIGHNFEVQDTGVLESVFYLLHNIPVSDIIAPPPGSVQPVKKRGDLSDLLAREKDIRRDIQRHAPSRHNRFGTMISMDIMEKGRLSVSGQGGLWDTSATLDKVDTSKKWHKRAARVSEYGVSKATIDPGWSII
;
A
#
# COMPACT_ATOMS: atom_id res chain seq x y z
N MET A 1 -43.49 14.46 17.84
CA MET A 1 -43.47 14.10 16.41
C MET A 1 -42.02 14.09 15.89
N ASP A 2 -41.13 13.55 16.71
CA ASP A 2 -40.46 12.27 16.50
C ASP A 2 -39.60 12.20 15.24
N PHE A 3 -38.43 12.84 15.34
CA PHE A 3 -37.26 12.61 14.50
C PHE A 3 -35.99 12.30 15.32
N PHE A 4 -36.17 11.87 16.57
CA PHE A 4 -35.08 11.48 17.47
C PHE A 4 -35.45 10.20 18.23
N GLU A 5 -35.61 9.11 17.50
CA GLU A 5 -35.68 7.77 18.07
C GLU A 5 -35.05 6.79 17.06
N ASP A 6 -33.71 6.80 16.98
CA ASP A 6 -32.95 5.66 16.47
C ASP A 6 -31.48 5.63 16.96
N ASP A 7 -31.19 6.29 18.09
CA ASP A 7 -29.87 6.30 18.74
C ASP A 7 -29.74 5.21 19.82
N ALA A 8 -30.26 4.00 19.56
CA ALA A 8 -30.25 2.88 20.52
C ALA A 8 -29.43 1.64 20.08
N TYR A 9 -28.73 1.66 18.94
CA TYR A 9 -27.77 0.62 18.54
C TYR A 9 -26.42 1.23 18.17
N GLY A 10 -25.37 0.80 18.86
CA GLY A 10 -24.06 1.46 18.90
C GLY A 10 -23.39 1.75 17.54
N LEU A 11 -22.94 3.00 17.40
CA LEU A 11 -21.64 3.41 16.88
C LEU A 11 -21.13 2.71 15.58
N GLY A 12 -21.53 3.23 14.42
CA GLY A 12 -20.71 3.24 13.19
C GLY A 12 -20.38 1.89 12.53
N GLY A 13 -21.11 0.83 12.85
CA GLY A 13 -20.92 -0.51 12.27
C GLY A 13 -21.70 -0.74 10.97
N VAL A 14 -21.31 -1.80 10.24
CA VAL A 14 -22.13 -2.38 9.18
C VAL A 14 -23.42 -2.93 9.80
N ASP A 15 -24.52 -2.86 9.06
CA ASP A 15 -25.81 -3.48 9.43
C ASP A 15 -25.60 -4.91 9.99
N PRO A 16 -26.02 -5.19 11.24
CA PRO A 16 -25.88 -6.49 11.86
C PRO A 16 -26.49 -7.64 11.05
N GLU A 17 -27.61 -7.41 10.36
CA GLU A 17 -28.27 -8.45 9.56
C GLU A 17 -27.43 -8.84 8.35
N ILE A 18 -26.91 -7.84 7.64
CA ILE A 18 -26.00 -8.04 6.51
C ILE A 18 -24.75 -8.78 6.97
N LYS A 19 -24.17 -8.36 8.09
CA LYS A 19 -22.98 -8.99 8.65
C LYS A 19 -23.22 -10.45 9.02
N ALA A 20 -24.36 -10.77 9.65
CA ALA A 20 -24.73 -12.14 9.99
C ALA A 20 -24.89 -13.00 8.73
N HIS A 21 -25.58 -12.48 7.70
CA HIS A 21 -25.77 -13.18 6.43
C HIS A 21 -24.44 -13.49 5.73
N ILE A 22 -23.55 -12.50 5.63
CA ILE A 22 -22.21 -12.67 5.03
C ILE A 22 -21.37 -13.67 5.84
N THR A 23 -21.41 -13.61 7.17
CA THR A 23 -20.68 -14.55 8.03
C THR A 23 -21.15 -15.99 7.82
N ASN A 24 -22.46 -16.20 7.66
CA ASN A 24 -23.03 -17.51 7.36
C ASN A 24 -22.63 -18.04 5.96
N LEU A 25 -22.53 -17.16 4.95
CA LEU A 25 -22.04 -17.56 3.63
C LEU A 25 -20.56 -17.94 3.66
N VAL A 26 -19.74 -17.22 4.44
CA VAL A 26 -18.31 -17.52 4.58
C VAL A 26 -18.10 -18.84 5.34
N SER A 27 -18.87 -19.11 6.40
CA SER A 27 -18.74 -20.37 7.15
C SER A 27 -19.18 -21.60 6.35
N ALA A 28 -20.10 -21.43 5.39
CA ALA A 28 -20.52 -22.51 4.49
C ALA A 28 -19.51 -22.83 3.38
N LEU A 29 -18.48 -22.00 3.18
CA LEU A 29 -17.50 -22.15 2.10
C LEU A 29 -16.57 -23.36 2.31
N GLY A 30 -16.20 -23.63 3.56
CA GLY A 30 -15.29 -24.70 3.93
C GLY A 30 -14.51 -24.39 5.20
N GLY A 31 -13.47 -25.19 5.43
CA GLY A 31 -12.58 -24.99 6.58
C GLY A 31 -11.51 -26.08 6.69
N PRO A 32 -10.57 -25.92 7.64
CA PRO A 32 -9.56 -26.94 7.91
C PRO A 32 -10.22 -28.21 8.45
N ASP A 33 -9.86 -29.36 7.89
CA ASP A 33 -10.33 -30.65 8.39
C ASP A 33 -9.58 -31.02 9.68
N PHE A 34 -10.25 -30.92 10.82
CA PHE A 34 -9.67 -31.25 12.12
C PHE A 34 -9.41 -32.74 12.32
N THR A 35 -9.91 -33.60 11.43
CA THR A 35 -9.62 -35.04 11.44
C THR A 35 -8.27 -35.36 10.82
N ASP A 36 -7.71 -34.46 10.01
CA ASP A 36 -6.40 -34.59 9.38
C ASP A 36 -5.31 -33.97 10.28
N PRO A 37 -4.20 -34.69 10.59
CA PRO A 37 -3.05 -34.12 11.30
C PRO A 37 -2.49 -32.84 10.67
N PHE A 38 -2.59 -32.71 9.35
CA PHE A 38 -2.11 -31.57 8.59
C PHE A 38 -3.15 -30.45 8.44
N LYS A 39 -4.36 -30.64 8.98
CA LYS A 39 -5.47 -29.67 8.94
C LYS A 39 -5.72 -29.12 7.54
N VAL A 40 -5.72 -30.01 6.55
CA VAL A 40 -5.88 -29.64 5.14
C VAL A 40 -7.25 -28.98 4.93
N TYR A 41 -7.29 -27.92 4.14
CA TYR A 41 -8.53 -27.24 3.82
C TYR A 41 -9.48 -28.15 3.03
N LYS A 42 -10.73 -28.27 3.51
CA LYS A 42 -11.80 -29.01 2.85
C LYS A 42 -12.88 -28.04 2.38
N LEU A 43 -13.22 -28.15 1.11
CA LEU A 43 -14.31 -27.40 0.48
C LEU A 43 -15.66 -27.85 1.05
N GLY A 44 -16.55 -26.90 1.32
CA GLY A 44 -17.95 -27.18 1.59
C GLY A 44 -18.66 -27.68 0.34
N ASP A 45 -19.76 -28.41 0.53
CA ASP A 45 -20.51 -29.06 -0.56
C ASP A 45 -21.05 -28.04 -1.57
N ASP A 46 -21.51 -26.88 -1.10
CA ASP A 46 -22.08 -25.80 -1.91
C ASP A 46 -21.12 -24.60 -2.11
N ALA A 47 -19.80 -24.81 -1.97
CA ALA A 47 -18.79 -23.76 -2.04
C ALA A 47 -18.91 -22.84 -3.28
N LEU A 48 -19.21 -23.42 -4.46
CA LEU A 48 -19.37 -22.64 -5.69
C LEU A 48 -20.59 -21.70 -5.65
N ALA A 49 -21.68 -22.12 -5.03
CA ALA A 49 -22.87 -21.28 -4.87
C ALA A 49 -22.59 -20.13 -3.89
N CYS A 50 -21.95 -20.43 -2.75
CA CYS A 50 -21.55 -19.43 -1.77
C CYS A 50 -20.66 -18.34 -2.39
N LEU A 51 -19.63 -18.71 -3.18
CA LEU A 51 -18.75 -17.74 -3.85
C LEU A 51 -19.52 -16.85 -4.85
N ARG A 52 -20.49 -17.41 -5.57
CA ARG A 52 -21.33 -16.66 -6.52
C ARG A 52 -22.27 -15.70 -5.81
N ASP A 53 -22.81 -16.09 -4.66
CA ASP A 53 -23.69 -15.24 -3.87
C ASP A 53 -22.90 -14.10 -3.22
N LEU A 54 -21.71 -14.37 -2.68
CA LEU A 54 -20.79 -13.32 -2.20
C LEU A 54 -20.47 -12.31 -3.31
N LYS A 55 -20.21 -12.79 -4.53
CA LYS A 55 -19.96 -11.93 -5.70
C LYS A 55 -21.21 -11.11 -6.05
N ARG A 56 -22.39 -11.71 -5.96
CA ARG A 56 -23.66 -11.01 -6.20
C ARG A 56 -23.89 -9.92 -5.16
N TRP A 57 -23.54 -10.14 -3.89
CA TRP A 57 -23.61 -9.11 -2.86
C TRP A 57 -22.64 -7.95 -3.13
N LEU A 58 -21.37 -8.23 -3.46
CA LEU A 58 -20.41 -7.18 -3.80
C LEU A 58 -20.85 -6.34 -5.00
N LYS A 59 -21.32 -6.97 -6.08
CA LYS A 59 -21.72 -6.24 -7.29
C LYS A 59 -23.12 -5.63 -7.21
N GLY A 60 -24.08 -6.38 -6.69
CA GLY A 60 -25.48 -6.01 -6.68
C GLY A 60 -25.87 -5.07 -5.54
N TYR A 61 -25.10 -5.07 -4.45
CA TYR A 61 -25.31 -4.19 -3.31
C TYR A 61 -24.23 -3.11 -3.25
N ASP A 62 -22.96 -3.48 -3.05
CA ASP A 62 -21.89 -2.48 -2.83
C ASP A 62 -21.62 -1.62 -4.06
N GLU A 63 -21.35 -2.21 -5.24
CA GLU A 63 -21.06 -1.42 -6.46
C GLU A 63 -22.29 -0.63 -6.94
N ARG A 64 -23.50 -1.17 -6.75
CA ARG A 64 -24.74 -0.52 -7.22
C ARG A 64 -25.22 0.60 -6.31
N LEU A 65 -25.03 0.46 -5.00
CA LEU A 65 -25.50 1.41 -3.99
C LEU A 65 -24.39 2.32 -3.48
N ASP A 66 -23.14 2.06 -3.84
CA ASP A 66 -21.94 2.82 -3.48
C ASP A 66 -21.85 3.06 -1.95
N ARG A 67 -21.76 1.95 -1.18
CA ARG A 67 -21.75 1.97 0.30
C ARG A 67 -20.59 1.25 0.98
N TRP A 68 -19.89 0.36 0.29
CA TRP A 68 -18.79 -0.48 0.82
C TRP A 68 -19.12 -1.31 2.08
N ASP A 69 -20.40 -1.57 2.35
CA ASP A 69 -20.86 -2.28 3.55
C ASP A 69 -20.51 -3.78 3.47
N ILE A 70 -20.67 -4.40 2.31
CA ILE A 70 -20.36 -5.83 2.10
C ILE A 70 -18.84 -6.04 2.17
N ALA A 71 -18.06 -5.18 1.52
CA ALA A 71 -16.60 -5.20 1.60
C ALA A 71 -16.15 -5.05 3.06
N ARG A 72 -16.79 -4.17 3.83
CA ARG A 72 -16.49 -3.99 5.25
C ARG A 72 -16.86 -5.23 6.06
N ALA A 73 -18.04 -5.83 5.85
CA ALA A 73 -18.42 -7.08 6.52
C ALA A 73 -17.42 -8.21 6.21
N LEU A 74 -17.04 -8.37 4.94
CA LEU A 74 -16.05 -9.35 4.50
C LEU A 74 -14.66 -9.10 5.10
N SER A 75 -14.28 -7.83 5.32
CA SER A 75 -13.01 -7.46 5.95
C SER A 75 -12.88 -7.91 7.41
N GLU A 76 -14.01 -8.06 8.10
CA GLU A 76 -14.05 -8.57 9.47
C GLU A 76 -14.01 -10.09 9.53
N THR A 77 -14.38 -10.75 8.43
CA THR A 77 -14.16 -12.18 8.26
C THR A 77 -12.72 -12.49 7.85
N LYS A 78 -12.35 -13.77 7.96
CA LYS A 78 -11.06 -14.29 7.53
C LYS A 78 -11.08 -14.90 6.12
N LEU A 79 -12.08 -14.54 5.30
CA LEU A 79 -12.34 -15.13 3.98
C LEU A 79 -11.09 -15.18 3.08
N VAL A 80 -10.41 -14.04 2.88
CA VAL A 80 -9.24 -13.99 1.99
C VAL A 80 -8.07 -14.84 2.54
N PRO A 81 -7.56 -14.60 3.76
CA PRO A 81 -6.40 -15.33 4.27
C PRO A 81 -6.64 -16.82 4.55
N PHE A 82 -7.84 -17.24 4.97
CA PHE A 82 -8.09 -18.61 5.43
C PHE A 82 -8.89 -19.48 4.44
N ASP A 83 -9.65 -18.89 3.53
CA ASP A 83 -10.45 -19.64 2.56
C ASP A 83 -9.95 -19.45 1.14
N LEU A 84 -10.08 -18.24 0.56
CA LEU A 84 -9.83 -18.02 -0.86
C LEU A 84 -8.41 -18.40 -1.29
N ILE A 85 -7.41 -18.01 -0.49
CA ILE A 85 -6.01 -18.32 -0.78
C ILE A 85 -5.74 -19.81 -0.59
N GLU A 86 -6.28 -20.45 0.45
CA GLU A 86 -6.13 -21.89 0.69
C GLU A 86 -6.77 -22.72 -0.42
N ILE A 87 -7.97 -22.35 -0.88
CA ILE A 87 -8.66 -22.97 -2.01
C ILE A 87 -7.82 -22.88 -3.29
N LEU A 88 -7.24 -21.70 -3.58
CA LEU A 88 -6.39 -21.50 -4.75
C LEU A 88 -5.11 -22.33 -4.68
N THR A 89 -4.46 -22.40 -3.51
CA THR A 89 -3.24 -23.20 -3.37
C THR A 89 -3.53 -24.70 -3.44
N LEU A 90 -4.63 -25.17 -2.85
CA LEU A 90 -5.08 -26.56 -2.96
C LEU A 90 -5.35 -26.94 -4.41
N TRP A 91 -5.98 -26.04 -5.19
CA TRP A 91 -6.20 -26.25 -6.62
C TRP A 91 -4.90 -26.31 -7.42
N GLU A 92 -3.92 -25.43 -7.12
CA GLU A 92 -2.62 -25.45 -7.79
C GLU A 92 -1.82 -26.72 -7.49
N GLU A 93 -1.83 -27.20 -6.24
CA GLU A 93 -1.16 -28.45 -5.85
C GLU A 93 -1.74 -29.65 -6.61
N ARG A 94 -3.08 -29.75 -6.69
CA ARG A 94 -3.74 -30.80 -7.48
C ARG A 94 -3.47 -30.65 -8.97
N SER A 95 -3.39 -29.43 -9.47
CA SER A 95 -3.07 -29.15 -10.89
C SER A 95 -1.65 -29.57 -11.29
N GLN A 96 -0.72 -29.62 -10.34
CA GLN A 96 0.63 -30.13 -10.56
C GLN A 96 0.71 -31.66 -10.48
N SER A 97 -0.25 -32.31 -9.81
CA SER A 97 -0.30 -33.77 -9.70
C SER A 97 -0.75 -34.42 -11.01
N LYS A 98 0.06 -35.37 -11.50
CA LYS A 98 -0.29 -36.17 -12.69
C LYS A 98 -1.36 -37.23 -12.40
N THR A 99 -1.58 -37.58 -11.13
CA THR A 99 -2.42 -38.72 -10.74
C THR A 99 -3.87 -38.31 -10.50
N ASN A 100 -4.13 -37.07 -10.06
CA ASN A 100 -5.47 -36.55 -9.78
C ASN A 100 -5.57 -35.07 -10.19
N PRO A 101 -5.78 -34.77 -11.48
CA PRO A 101 -6.00 -33.39 -11.92
C PRO A 101 -7.30 -32.82 -11.33
N PRO A 102 -7.39 -31.49 -11.16
CA PRO A 102 -8.60 -30.84 -10.66
C PRO A 102 -9.79 -31.12 -11.58
N THR A 103 -10.98 -31.26 -10.97
CA THR A 103 -12.22 -31.39 -11.72
C THR A 103 -12.61 -30.05 -12.35
N LYS A 104 -13.40 -30.08 -13.43
CA LYS A 104 -13.96 -28.86 -14.04
C LYS A 104 -14.73 -27.98 -13.04
N ASN A 105 -15.30 -28.58 -11.98
CA ASN A 105 -15.96 -27.85 -10.91
C ASN A 105 -14.96 -27.08 -10.05
N MET A 106 -13.80 -27.67 -9.76
CA MET A 106 -12.73 -27.02 -9.01
C MET A 106 -12.12 -25.85 -9.79
N ASP A 107 -12.00 -25.95 -11.12
CA ASP A 107 -11.57 -24.82 -11.96
C ASP A 107 -12.56 -23.64 -11.87
N ARG A 108 -13.87 -23.93 -11.83
CA ARG A 108 -14.90 -22.89 -11.66
C ARG A 108 -14.85 -22.25 -10.28
N ILE A 109 -14.56 -23.03 -9.23
CA ILE A 109 -14.37 -22.53 -7.87
C ILE A 109 -13.13 -21.63 -7.80
N ALA A 110 -11.99 -22.08 -8.33
CA ALA A 110 -10.76 -21.30 -8.36
C ALA A 110 -10.94 -19.97 -9.13
N LEU A 111 -11.65 -20.00 -10.27
CA LEU A 111 -12.00 -18.78 -10.99
C LEU A 111 -12.92 -17.86 -10.15
N ALA A 112 -13.91 -18.41 -9.46
CA ALA A 112 -14.80 -17.63 -8.59
C ALA A 112 -14.03 -16.98 -7.41
N CYS A 113 -13.02 -17.66 -6.86
CA CYS A 113 -12.12 -17.05 -5.86
C CYS A 113 -11.38 -15.83 -6.44
N LEU A 114 -10.82 -15.94 -7.65
CA LEU A 114 -10.17 -14.81 -8.32
C LEU A 114 -11.15 -13.66 -8.58
N GLU A 115 -12.38 -13.96 -9.00
CA GLU A 115 -13.43 -12.96 -9.23
C GLU A 115 -13.85 -12.20 -7.96
N LEU A 116 -13.67 -12.78 -6.77
CA LEU A 116 -13.86 -12.10 -5.49
C LEU A 116 -12.62 -11.33 -5.03
N LEU A 117 -11.43 -11.91 -5.25
CA LEU A 117 -10.17 -11.27 -4.86
C LEU A 117 -9.94 -9.94 -5.57
N VAL A 118 -10.32 -9.82 -6.84
CA VAL A 118 -10.16 -8.57 -7.61
C VAL A 118 -10.92 -7.39 -6.99
N PRO A 119 -12.25 -7.42 -6.77
CA PRO A 119 -12.96 -6.30 -6.15
C PRO A 119 -12.52 -6.05 -4.71
N LEU A 120 -12.20 -7.09 -3.92
CA LEU A 120 -11.73 -6.93 -2.54
C LEU A 120 -10.35 -6.27 -2.41
N THR A 121 -9.53 -6.31 -3.47
CA THR A 121 -8.20 -5.71 -3.48
C THR A 121 -8.15 -4.40 -4.29
N TRP A 122 -9.28 -3.97 -4.85
CA TRP A 122 -9.35 -2.79 -5.70
C TRP A 122 -8.93 -1.51 -4.95
N PRO A 123 -8.19 -0.59 -5.57
CA PRO A 123 -7.86 0.71 -5.00
C PRO A 123 -9.08 1.48 -4.50
N LEU A 124 -9.03 1.98 -3.27
CA LEU A 124 -10.09 2.83 -2.72
C LEU A 124 -9.78 4.29 -3.05
N GLU A 125 -10.70 4.95 -3.73
CA GLU A 125 -10.56 6.36 -4.08
C GLU A 125 -11.61 7.18 -3.31
N LEU A 126 -11.14 8.01 -2.38
CA LEU A 126 -11.98 8.96 -1.66
C LEU A 126 -11.99 10.29 -2.40
N ASN A 127 -13.11 10.60 -3.04
CA ASN A 127 -13.33 11.86 -3.75
C ASN A 127 -14.26 12.77 -2.94
N LYS A 128 -13.82 14.00 -2.67
CA LYS A 128 -14.57 14.98 -1.87
C LYS A 128 -15.97 15.30 -2.41
N LEU A 129 -16.20 15.10 -3.71
CA LEU A 129 -17.46 15.42 -4.37
C LEU A 129 -18.46 14.25 -4.37
N THR A 130 -17.98 13.01 -4.43
CA THR A 130 -18.83 11.83 -4.61
C THR A 130 -18.85 10.91 -3.38
N SER A 131 -17.82 10.97 -2.53
CA SER A 131 -17.73 10.08 -1.38
C SER A 131 -18.74 10.43 -0.29
N THR A 132 -19.53 9.43 0.09
CA THR A 132 -20.50 9.52 1.18
C THR A 132 -19.81 9.44 2.55
N THR A 133 -20.53 9.81 3.61
CA THR A 133 -20.07 9.61 5.00
C THR A 133 -19.69 8.14 5.28
N ASN A 134 -20.38 7.19 4.65
CA ASN A 134 -20.08 5.76 4.81
C ASN A 134 -18.71 5.40 4.22
N HIS A 135 -18.32 5.98 3.07
CA HIS A 135 -16.99 5.75 2.49
C HIS A 135 -15.88 6.20 3.43
N TYR A 136 -16.01 7.38 4.04
CA TYR A 136 -15.03 7.86 5.01
C TYR A 136 -14.98 7.02 6.29
N ARG A 137 -16.11 6.42 6.70
CA ARG A 137 -16.17 5.50 7.85
C ARG A 137 -15.48 4.17 7.56
N HIS A 138 -15.73 3.58 6.39
CA HIS A 138 -15.22 2.25 6.05
C HIS A 138 -13.79 2.25 5.51
N ALA A 139 -13.35 3.32 4.84
CA ALA A 139 -12.05 3.40 4.18
C ALA A 139 -10.86 3.00 5.08
N PRO A 140 -10.69 3.52 6.31
CA PRO A 140 -9.53 3.17 7.14
C PRO A 140 -9.45 1.67 7.45
N HIS A 141 -10.60 1.03 7.59
CA HIS A 141 -10.68 -0.41 7.86
C HIS A 141 -10.44 -1.25 6.62
N LEU A 142 -10.96 -0.81 5.47
CA LEU A 142 -10.76 -1.49 4.20
C LEU A 142 -9.32 -1.37 3.72
N GLU A 143 -8.65 -0.23 3.93
CA GLU A 143 -7.22 -0.08 3.65
C GLU A 143 -6.39 -1.07 4.47
N LEU A 144 -6.65 -1.16 5.78
CA LEU A 144 -6.00 -2.14 6.64
C LEU A 144 -6.30 -3.58 6.19
N ALA A 145 -7.52 -3.87 5.74
CA ALA A 145 -7.88 -5.19 5.21
C ALA A 145 -7.12 -5.50 3.92
N ARG A 146 -7.01 -4.54 3.00
CA ARG A 146 -6.23 -4.67 1.75
C ARG A 146 -4.76 -4.97 2.04
N ALA A 147 -4.15 -4.31 3.03
CA ALA A 147 -2.80 -4.64 3.48
C ALA A 147 -2.70 -6.08 4.03
N ARG A 148 -3.67 -6.51 4.84
CA ARG A 148 -3.73 -7.88 5.34
C ARG A 148 -3.87 -8.90 4.19
N TYR A 149 -4.66 -8.58 3.16
CA TYR A 149 -4.81 -9.41 1.97
C TYR A 149 -3.51 -9.50 1.18
N LYS A 150 -2.84 -8.37 0.92
CA LYS A 150 -1.51 -8.33 0.28
C LYS A 150 -0.52 -9.18 1.05
N ARG A 151 -0.43 -8.98 2.37
CA ARG A 151 0.44 -9.79 3.24
C ARG A 151 0.14 -11.28 3.13
N ALA A 152 -1.13 -11.67 3.22
CA ALA A 152 -1.53 -13.08 3.14
C ALA A 152 -1.12 -13.71 1.80
N VAL A 153 -1.31 -13.00 0.69
CA VAL A 153 -0.95 -13.46 -0.66
C VAL A 153 0.57 -13.57 -0.84
N LEU A 154 1.33 -12.55 -0.41
CA LEU A 154 2.79 -12.53 -0.54
C LEU A 154 3.47 -13.53 0.39
N ASN A 155 2.99 -13.64 1.63
CA ASN A 155 3.61 -14.40 2.69
C ASN A 155 3.06 -15.81 2.90
N HIS A 156 2.12 -16.26 2.07
CA HIS A 156 1.58 -17.61 2.13
C HIS A 156 2.69 -18.69 2.18
N PRO A 157 2.63 -19.66 3.11
CA PRO A 157 3.72 -20.63 3.34
C PRO A 157 4.06 -21.45 2.09
N LYS A 158 3.04 -21.86 1.31
CA LYS A 158 3.24 -22.65 0.10
C LYS A 158 3.84 -21.88 -1.08
N LYS A 159 3.76 -20.53 -1.11
CA LYS A 159 4.22 -19.69 -2.24
C LYS A 159 3.67 -20.14 -3.62
N LEU A 160 2.40 -20.55 -3.67
CA LEU A 160 1.73 -21.03 -4.88
C LEU A 160 0.59 -20.12 -5.37
N VAL A 161 0.23 -19.07 -4.63
CA VAL A 161 -0.96 -18.25 -4.89
C VAL A 161 -0.92 -17.59 -6.28
N PHE A 162 0.17 -16.92 -6.63
CA PHE A 162 0.28 -16.29 -7.95
C PHE A 162 0.45 -17.32 -9.07
N ARG A 163 1.10 -18.46 -8.78
CA ARG A 163 1.18 -19.56 -9.76
C ARG A 163 -0.21 -20.10 -10.09
N ALA A 164 -1.07 -20.26 -9.09
CA ALA A 164 -2.47 -20.64 -9.26
C ALA A 164 -3.19 -19.62 -10.15
N ILE A 165 -3.07 -18.33 -9.82
CA ILE A 165 -3.76 -17.26 -10.52
C ILE A 165 -3.30 -17.16 -11.98
N ILE A 166 -2.00 -17.24 -12.25
CA ILE A 166 -1.46 -17.26 -13.62
C ILE A 166 -1.95 -18.50 -14.37
N ARG A 167 -1.98 -19.67 -13.71
CA ARG A 167 -2.46 -20.91 -14.34
C ARG A 167 -3.90 -20.80 -14.83
N LEU A 168 -4.78 -20.08 -14.12
CA LEU A 168 -6.16 -19.85 -14.57
C LEU A 168 -6.23 -19.14 -15.92
N ALA A 169 -5.27 -18.27 -16.25
CA ALA A 169 -5.20 -17.60 -17.54
C ALA A 169 -4.53 -18.43 -18.65
N ILE A 170 -3.73 -19.47 -18.31
CA ILE A 170 -2.99 -20.26 -19.31
C ILE A 170 -3.90 -20.86 -20.40
N PRO A 171 -5.06 -21.48 -20.09
CA PRO A 171 -5.95 -22.00 -21.14
C PRO A 171 -6.36 -20.93 -22.15
N SER A 172 -6.71 -19.73 -21.68
CA SER A 172 -7.08 -18.60 -22.52
C SER A 172 -5.89 -18.02 -23.30
N LEU A 173 -4.68 -18.06 -22.74
CA LEU A 173 -3.45 -17.61 -23.39
C LEU A 173 -2.93 -18.55 -24.47
N LYS A 174 -3.27 -19.85 -24.40
CA LYS A 174 -2.94 -20.83 -25.44
C LYS A 174 -3.72 -20.60 -26.73
N LEU A 175 -4.87 -19.94 -26.65
CA LEU A 175 -5.69 -19.62 -27.81
C LEU A 175 -5.11 -18.44 -28.60
N SER A 176 -5.24 -18.49 -29.93
CA SER A 176 -4.88 -17.38 -30.79
C SER A 176 -5.76 -16.16 -30.47
N LYS A 177 -5.33 -14.95 -30.89
CA LYS A 177 -6.12 -13.72 -30.66
C LYS A 177 -7.55 -13.84 -31.23
N ILE A 178 -7.71 -14.52 -32.35
CA ILE A 178 -8.98 -14.64 -33.08
C ILE A 178 -9.91 -15.65 -32.40
N ASP A 179 -9.37 -16.73 -31.84
CA ASP A 179 -10.15 -17.79 -31.20
C ASP A 179 -10.56 -17.47 -29.76
N ARG A 180 -10.04 -16.38 -29.18
CA ARG A 180 -10.35 -15.98 -27.80
C ARG A 180 -11.73 -15.37 -27.70
N THR A 181 -12.56 -15.96 -26.85
CA THR A 181 -13.88 -15.42 -26.54
C THR A 181 -13.77 -14.17 -25.63
N PRO A 182 -14.83 -13.36 -25.51
CA PRO A 182 -14.88 -12.26 -24.54
C PRO A 182 -14.63 -12.74 -23.10
N ARG A 183 -15.06 -13.97 -22.79
CA ARG A 183 -14.81 -14.61 -21.49
C ARG A 183 -13.32 -14.88 -21.26
N ASP A 184 -12.62 -15.40 -22.27
CA ASP A 184 -11.17 -15.65 -22.22
C ASP A 184 -10.39 -14.35 -21.98
N ASN A 185 -10.72 -13.30 -22.73
CA ASN A 185 -10.14 -11.98 -22.53
C ASN A 185 -10.45 -11.41 -21.14
N GLY A 186 -11.65 -11.68 -20.62
CA GLY A 186 -12.06 -11.33 -19.25
C GLY A 186 -11.24 -12.03 -18.17
N ILE A 187 -10.91 -13.32 -18.34
CA ILE A 187 -10.07 -14.07 -17.39
C ILE A 187 -8.65 -13.49 -17.37
N ILE A 188 -8.06 -13.24 -18.53
CA ILE A 188 -6.72 -12.62 -18.61
C ILE A 188 -6.75 -11.24 -17.94
N LYS A 189 -7.78 -10.44 -18.19
CA LYS A 189 -7.97 -9.12 -17.59
C LYS A 189 -8.09 -9.20 -16.05
N LEU A 190 -8.83 -10.16 -15.52
CA LEU A 190 -8.93 -10.39 -14.07
C LEU A 190 -7.57 -10.71 -13.43
N VAL A 191 -6.77 -11.56 -14.08
CA VAL A 191 -5.41 -11.90 -13.58
C VAL A 191 -4.52 -10.66 -13.55
N VAL A 192 -4.50 -9.88 -14.64
CA VAL A 192 -3.70 -8.65 -14.72
C VAL A 192 -4.15 -7.65 -13.67
N PHE A 193 -5.46 -7.44 -13.50
CA PHE A 193 -5.97 -6.52 -12.49
C PHE A 193 -5.70 -6.98 -11.06
N PHE A 194 -5.75 -8.28 -10.77
CA PHE A 194 -5.34 -8.77 -9.46
C PHE A 194 -3.87 -8.44 -9.17
N ILE A 195 -2.96 -8.68 -10.13
CA ILE A 195 -1.54 -8.34 -9.98
C ILE A 195 -1.36 -6.83 -9.78
N ARG A 196 -2.03 -6.00 -10.61
CA ARG A 196 -2.05 -4.54 -10.49
C ARG A 196 -2.53 -4.09 -9.12
N ASN A 197 -3.63 -4.65 -8.62
CA ASN A 197 -4.21 -4.32 -7.33
C ASN A 197 -3.22 -4.59 -6.19
N ILE A 198 -2.57 -5.76 -6.19
CA ILE A 198 -1.56 -6.11 -5.17
C ILE A 198 -0.37 -5.15 -5.20
N LEU A 199 0.06 -4.71 -6.39
CA LEU A 199 1.12 -3.73 -6.54
C LEU A 199 0.71 -2.35 -6.01
N SER A 200 -0.54 -1.93 -6.24
CA SER A 200 -1.05 -0.62 -5.80
C SER A 200 -1.19 -0.47 -4.29
N ILE A 201 -1.27 -1.57 -3.54
CA ILE A 201 -1.38 -1.54 -2.08
C ILE A 201 0.00 -1.21 -1.53
N GLU A 202 0.27 0.07 -1.31
CA GLU A 202 1.51 0.57 -0.73
C GLU A 202 1.39 0.73 0.79
N ALA A 203 2.53 0.68 1.49
CA ALA A 203 2.60 0.85 2.94
C ALA A 203 2.33 2.30 3.38
N GLU A 204 2.33 3.24 2.43
CA GLU A 204 2.24 4.67 2.71
C GLU A 204 0.80 5.14 2.53
N THR A 205 0.04 5.22 3.64
CA THR A 205 -1.15 6.09 3.69
C THR A 205 -1.16 6.98 4.93
N THR A 206 -1.04 8.28 4.62
CA THR A 206 -1.03 9.52 5.42
C THR A 206 -2.32 9.78 6.22
N SER A 207 -3.19 8.80 6.46
CA SER A 207 -4.51 9.03 7.06
C SER A 207 -4.99 7.93 8.01
N ALA A 208 -4.07 7.18 8.61
CA ALA A 208 -4.39 6.23 9.66
C ALA A 208 -4.50 6.91 11.03
N SER A 209 -5.58 6.61 11.77
CA SER A 209 -5.62 6.83 13.22
C SER A 209 -4.46 6.10 13.90
N ALA A 210 -3.95 6.61 15.04
CA ALA A 210 -2.78 6.07 15.74
C ALA A 210 -2.84 4.55 16.01
N LYS A 211 -4.05 3.99 16.21
CA LYS A 211 -4.26 2.54 16.40
C LYS A 211 -4.08 1.73 15.12
N THR A 212 -4.55 2.26 13.99
CA THR A 212 -4.40 1.63 12.67
C THR A 212 -2.93 1.69 12.23
N PHE A 213 -2.23 2.77 12.58
CA PHE A 213 -0.81 2.96 12.27
C PHE A 213 0.09 1.85 12.88
N ALA A 214 -0.14 1.47 14.14
CA ALA A 214 0.66 0.43 14.81
C ALA A 214 0.51 -0.97 14.17
N GLU A 215 -0.70 -1.34 13.73
CA GLU A 215 -0.90 -2.60 13.01
C GLU A 215 -0.27 -2.56 11.61
N TRP A 216 -0.31 -1.42 10.93
CA TRP A 216 0.35 -1.23 9.64
C TRP A 216 1.87 -1.31 9.73
N GLU A 217 2.45 -0.71 10.77
CA GLU A 217 3.90 -0.78 11.04
C GLU A 217 4.35 -2.23 11.22
N SER A 218 3.53 -3.07 11.87
CA SER A 218 3.79 -4.52 11.98
C SER A 218 3.79 -5.24 10.62
N PHE A 219 3.18 -4.69 9.58
CA PHE A 219 3.15 -5.29 8.24
C PHE A 219 4.22 -4.72 7.31
N GLY A 220 4.88 -3.61 7.66
CA GLY A 220 5.71 -2.83 6.72
C GLY A 220 6.75 -3.65 5.95
N ASP A 221 7.51 -4.52 6.64
CA ASP A 221 8.52 -5.36 5.99
C ASP A 221 7.90 -6.51 5.16
N ASP A 222 6.78 -7.05 5.64
CA ASP A 222 6.02 -8.13 5.01
C ASP A 222 5.36 -7.70 3.69
N ILE A 223 4.90 -6.45 3.59
CA ILE A 223 4.26 -5.89 2.38
C ILE A 223 5.21 -5.04 1.54
N SER A 224 6.48 -4.96 1.92
CA SER A 224 7.49 -4.15 1.28
C SER A 224 7.61 -4.45 -0.22
N ARG A 225 8.09 -3.46 -0.97
CA ARG A 225 8.34 -3.61 -2.41
C ARG A 225 9.35 -4.73 -2.68
N THR A 226 10.37 -4.86 -1.84
CA THR A 226 11.36 -5.94 -1.90
C THR A 226 10.71 -7.32 -1.74
N THR A 227 9.85 -7.50 -0.74
CA THR A 227 9.11 -8.75 -0.53
C THR A 227 8.19 -9.05 -1.72
N THR A 228 7.54 -8.02 -2.26
CA THR A 228 6.68 -8.14 -3.44
C THR A 228 7.46 -8.61 -4.67
N ILE A 229 8.59 -7.97 -5.01
CA ILE A 229 9.46 -8.33 -6.15
C ILE A 229 10.00 -9.74 -5.98
N ASN A 230 10.49 -10.09 -4.78
CA ASN A 230 11.01 -11.44 -4.50
C ASN A 230 9.93 -12.51 -4.67
N CYS A 231 8.71 -12.25 -4.20
CA CYS A 231 7.58 -13.15 -4.37
C CYS A 231 7.18 -13.30 -5.85
N PHE A 232 7.12 -12.19 -6.58
CA PHE A 232 6.78 -12.16 -8.00
C PHE A 232 7.80 -12.91 -8.85
N ASN A 233 9.09 -12.72 -8.57
CA ASN A 233 10.16 -13.44 -9.25
C ASN A 233 10.07 -14.96 -8.98
N LYS A 234 9.93 -15.37 -7.70
CA LYS A 234 9.80 -16.79 -7.32
C LYS A 234 8.60 -17.49 -7.97
N GLN A 235 7.51 -16.76 -8.18
CA GLN A 235 6.26 -17.29 -8.74
C GLN A 235 6.08 -16.96 -10.23
N ARG A 236 7.12 -16.49 -10.94
CA ARG A 236 7.12 -16.21 -12.39
C ARG A 236 6.10 -15.14 -12.82
N VAL A 237 5.73 -14.23 -11.92
CA VAL A 237 4.83 -13.11 -12.20
C VAL A 237 5.52 -12.07 -13.09
N LEU A 238 6.81 -11.80 -12.87
CA LEU A 238 7.56 -10.86 -13.71
C LEU A 238 7.67 -11.37 -15.16
N ASP A 239 7.97 -12.66 -15.33
CA ASP A 239 8.00 -13.30 -16.65
C ASP A 239 6.63 -13.24 -17.35
N PHE A 240 5.55 -13.39 -16.59
CA PHE A 240 4.19 -13.22 -17.09
C PHE A 240 3.90 -11.79 -17.57
N ILE A 241 4.26 -10.76 -16.78
CA ILE A 241 4.10 -9.35 -17.17
C ILE A 241 4.93 -9.04 -18.43
N ILE A 242 6.18 -9.52 -18.51
CA ILE A 242 7.05 -9.34 -19.68
C ILE A 242 6.42 -10.01 -20.92
N THR A 243 5.91 -11.22 -20.78
CA THR A 243 5.28 -11.96 -21.88
C THR A 243 4.03 -11.24 -22.41
N LEU A 244 3.18 -10.73 -21.51
CA LEU A 244 2.05 -9.90 -21.91
C LEU A 244 2.51 -8.60 -22.55
N GLY A 245 3.49 -7.93 -21.94
CA GLY A 245 4.11 -6.70 -22.42
C GLY A 245 4.60 -6.79 -23.86
N ALA A 246 5.38 -7.83 -24.16
CA ALA A 246 5.91 -8.09 -25.50
C ALA A 246 4.81 -8.44 -26.52
N GLY A 247 3.66 -8.96 -26.06
CA GLY A 247 2.53 -9.33 -26.90
C GLY A 247 1.49 -8.23 -27.11
N ILE A 248 1.63 -7.06 -26.48
CA ILE A 248 0.69 -5.94 -26.63
C ILE A 248 0.73 -5.41 -28.08
N GLY A 249 -0.44 -5.10 -28.63
CA GLY A 249 -0.62 -4.65 -30.01
C GLY A 249 -0.73 -5.79 -31.03
N HIS A 250 -0.08 -6.93 -30.79
CA HIS A 250 -0.21 -8.11 -31.65
C HIS A 250 -1.22 -9.12 -31.10
N ASN A 251 -0.91 -9.68 -29.92
CA ASN A 251 -1.68 -10.75 -29.28
C ASN A 251 -2.67 -10.24 -28.22
N PHE A 252 -2.43 -9.06 -27.66
CA PHE A 252 -3.23 -8.48 -26.57
C PHE A 252 -3.56 -7.02 -26.87
N GLU A 253 -4.84 -6.66 -26.78
CA GLU A 253 -5.31 -5.28 -27.00
C GLU A 253 -6.04 -4.72 -25.77
N VAL A 254 -6.71 -5.56 -24.99
CA VAL A 254 -7.59 -5.12 -23.89
C VAL A 254 -6.86 -5.04 -22.54
N GLN A 255 -5.67 -5.66 -22.45
CA GLN A 255 -4.90 -5.81 -21.22
C GLN A 255 -3.77 -4.77 -21.09
N ASP A 256 -3.58 -3.92 -22.09
CA ASP A 256 -2.54 -2.90 -22.20
C ASP A 256 -2.47 -1.96 -20.98
N THR A 257 -3.60 -1.37 -20.62
CA THR A 257 -3.77 -0.47 -19.46
C THR A 257 -3.38 -1.13 -18.15
N GLY A 258 -3.88 -2.35 -17.89
CA GLY A 258 -3.56 -3.08 -16.67
C GLY A 258 -2.09 -3.49 -16.57
N VAL A 259 -1.46 -3.83 -17.71
CA VAL A 259 0.00 -4.11 -17.75
C VAL A 259 0.80 -2.84 -17.52
N LEU A 260 0.43 -1.73 -18.16
CA LEU A 260 1.07 -0.43 -17.98
C LEU A 260 1.02 0.03 -16.52
N GLU A 261 -0.16 -0.04 -15.88
CA GLU A 261 -0.33 0.27 -14.46
C GLU A 261 0.51 -0.65 -13.57
N SER A 262 0.60 -1.94 -13.90
CA SER A 262 1.45 -2.87 -13.15
C SER A 262 2.92 -2.48 -13.22
N VAL A 263 3.41 -2.08 -14.39
CA VAL A 263 4.78 -1.58 -14.55
C VAL A 263 4.98 -0.25 -13.83
N PHE A 264 3.98 0.64 -13.89
CA PHE A 264 3.99 1.91 -13.16
C PHE A 264 4.16 1.67 -11.65
N TYR A 265 3.31 0.86 -11.02
CA TYR A 265 3.41 0.59 -9.57
C TYR A 265 4.69 -0.15 -9.16
N LEU A 266 5.31 -0.91 -10.06
CA LEU A 266 6.63 -1.53 -9.80
C LEU A 266 7.77 -0.50 -9.75
N LEU A 267 7.67 0.56 -10.57
CA LEU A 267 8.74 1.54 -10.78
C LEU A 267 8.47 2.89 -10.11
N HIS A 268 7.25 3.12 -9.63
CA HIS A 268 6.86 4.37 -8.98
C HIS A 268 7.73 4.66 -7.75
N ASN A 269 8.11 5.92 -7.58
CA ASN A 269 9.01 6.40 -6.52
C ASN A 269 10.42 5.78 -6.54
N ILE A 270 10.89 5.27 -7.68
CA ILE A 270 12.29 4.83 -7.84
C ILE A 270 13.01 5.79 -8.79
N PRO A 271 14.07 6.48 -8.33
CA PRO A 271 14.87 7.30 -9.23
C PRO A 271 15.61 6.41 -10.22
N VAL A 272 15.60 6.82 -11.49
CA VAL A 272 16.19 6.04 -12.60
C VAL A 272 17.69 5.78 -12.39
N SER A 273 18.38 6.68 -11.69
CA SER A 273 19.79 6.54 -11.31
C SER A 273 20.10 5.30 -10.48
N ASP A 274 19.13 4.81 -9.71
CA ASP A 274 19.35 3.69 -8.80
C ASP A 274 19.16 2.34 -9.50
N ILE A 275 18.44 2.33 -10.63
CA ILE A 275 18.16 1.13 -11.44
C ILE A 275 19.22 0.95 -12.52
N ILE A 276 19.62 2.04 -13.20
CA ILE A 276 20.56 1.97 -14.31
C ILE A 276 21.99 1.88 -13.77
N ALA A 277 22.60 0.70 -13.92
CA ALA A 277 24.03 0.57 -13.71
C ALA A 277 24.78 1.52 -14.68
N PRO A 278 25.80 2.25 -14.22
CA PRO A 278 26.59 3.09 -15.10
C PRO A 278 27.25 2.24 -16.20
N PRO A 279 27.49 2.83 -17.38
CA PRO A 279 27.89 2.08 -18.58
C PRO A 279 29.13 1.20 -18.35
N PRO A 280 29.21 0.05 -19.02
CA PRO A 280 30.32 -0.89 -18.87
C PRO A 280 31.63 -0.20 -19.26
N GLY A 281 32.46 0.13 -18.27
CA GLY A 281 33.67 0.95 -18.43
C GLY A 281 33.92 1.89 -17.25
N SER A 282 32.89 2.26 -16.48
CA SER A 282 33.09 2.93 -15.19
C SER A 282 33.46 1.90 -14.13
N VAL A 283 34.75 1.82 -13.77
CA VAL A 283 35.23 1.08 -12.60
C VAL A 283 34.67 1.75 -11.36
N GLN A 284 33.47 1.35 -10.93
CA GLN A 284 33.03 1.62 -9.57
C GLN A 284 33.17 0.33 -8.78
N PRO A 285 34.08 0.27 -7.79
CA PRO A 285 34.18 -0.89 -6.92
C PRO A 285 32.86 -1.00 -6.16
N VAL A 286 32.43 -2.24 -5.92
CA VAL A 286 31.22 -2.61 -5.17
C VAL A 286 30.98 -1.64 -3.99
N LYS A 287 30.09 -0.65 -4.19
CA LYS A 287 29.88 0.54 -3.36
C LYS A 287 29.29 0.28 -1.97
N LYS A 288 29.16 -0.97 -1.52
CA LYS A 288 28.46 -1.26 -0.25
C LYS A 288 29.26 -0.94 1.01
N ARG A 289 30.60 -0.96 0.96
CA ARG A 289 31.46 -0.59 2.12
C ARG A 289 31.85 0.89 2.14
N GLY A 290 32.05 1.50 0.97
CA GLY A 290 32.38 2.92 0.84
C GLY A 290 31.24 3.84 1.29
N ASP A 291 29.99 3.49 0.96
CA ASP A 291 28.83 4.31 1.29
C ASP A 291 28.60 4.43 2.81
N LEU A 292 28.71 3.33 3.56
CA LEU A 292 28.59 3.39 5.02
C LEU A 292 29.75 4.17 5.67
N SER A 293 30.99 3.98 5.23
CA SER A 293 32.12 4.73 5.78
C SER A 293 32.03 6.23 5.46
N ASP A 294 31.53 6.57 4.27
CA ASP A 294 31.34 7.96 3.83
C ASP A 294 30.18 8.62 4.58
N LEU A 295 29.08 7.89 4.80
CA LEU A 295 27.96 8.34 5.63
C LEU A 295 28.40 8.53 7.09
N LEU A 296 29.18 7.59 7.65
CA LEU A 296 29.75 7.72 8.99
C LEU A 296 30.76 8.88 9.08
N ALA A 297 31.51 9.17 8.02
CA ALA A 297 32.40 10.32 7.97
C ALA A 297 31.60 11.63 7.98
N ARG A 298 30.54 11.73 7.17
CA ARG A 298 29.62 12.88 7.18
C ARG A 298 28.94 13.06 8.53
N GLU A 299 28.48 11.97 9.15
CA GLU A 299 27.89 12.00 10.49
C GLU A 299 28.91 12.50 11.53
N LYS A 300 30.15 12.02 11.47
CA LYS A 300 31.23 12.50 12.34
C LYS A 300 31.53 13.99 12.13
N ASP A 301 31.51 14.48 10.89
CA ASP A 301 31.73 15.89 10.60
C ASP A 301 30.58 16.77 11.11
N ILE A 302 29.33 16.34 10.93
CA ILE A 302 28.14 16.99 11.52
C ILE A 302 28.27 17.00 13.05
N ARG A 303 28.64 15.87 13.66
CA ARG A 303 28.81 15.76 15.11
C ARG A 303 29.94 16.65 15.62
N ARG A 304 31.03 16.78 14.87
CA ARG A 304 32.14 17.68 15.18
C ARG A 304 31.68 19.12 15.14
N ASP A 305 30.87 19.50 14.16
CA ASP A 305 30.34 20.86 14.06
C ASP A 305 29.36 21.20 15.19
N ILE A 306 28.47 20.27 15.54
CA ILE A 306 27.61 20.39 16.73
C ILE A 306 28.46 20.53 18.01
N GLN A 307 29.52 19.73 18.16
CA GLN A 307 30.42 19.81 19.32
C GLN A 307 31.20 21.12 19.39
N ARG A 308 31.57 21.72 18.26
CA ARG A 308 32.21 23.05 18.23
C ARG A 308 31.30 24.15 18.78
N HIS A 309 30.00 24.06 18.50
CA HIS A 309 29.00 25.03 18.97
C HIS A 309 28.33 24.63 20.30
N ALA A 310 28.63 23.45 20.82
CA ALA A 310 28.10 22.98 22.09
C ALA A 310 28.73 23.75 23.27
N PRO A 311 27.96 23.99 24.35
CA PRO A 311 28.50 24.66 25.52
C PRO A 311 29.58 23.79 26.17
N SER A 312 30.77 24.37 26.37
CA SER A 312 31.91 23.70 27.02
C SER A 312 31.65 23.33 28.48
N ARG A 313 30.68 23.98 29.12
CA ARG A 313 30.28 23.74 30.52
C ARG A 313 28.80 23.44 30.62
N HIS A 314 28.40 22.92 31.78
CA HIS A 314 27.00 22.62 32.08
C HIS A 314 26.07 23.84 31.92
N ASN A 315 24.79 23.59 31.65
CA ASN A 315 23.78 24.60 31.35
C ASN A 315 23.54 25.64 32.46
N ARG A 316 24.01 25.39 33.69
CA ARG A 316 23.87 26.29 34.85
C ARG A 316 25.08 27.20 35.08
N PHE A 317 26.01 27.27 34.13
CA PHE A 317 27.23 28.09 34.29
C PHE A 317 26.94 29.61 34.35
N GLY A 318 25.78 30.07 33.88
CA GLY A 318 25.27 31.42 34.18
C GLY A 318 25.92 32.58 33.42
N THR A 319 26.69 32.32 32.36
CA THR A 319 27.28 33.38 31.52
C THR A 319 26.20 34.27 30.92
N MET A 320 26.37 35.58 31.04
CA MET A 320 25.54 36.60 30.41
C MET A 320 26.43 37.56 29.63
N ILE A 321 26.01 37.89 28.41
CA ILE A 321 26.72 38.78 27.48
C ILE A 321 25.79 39.97 27.22
N SER A 322 26.32 41.19 27.31
CA SER A 322 25.60 42.41 26.98
C SER A 322 26.23 43.01 25.73
N MET A 323 25.45 43.13 24.66
CA MET A 323 25.85 43.74 23.39
C MET A 323 25.25 45.14 23.31
N ASP A 324 26.07 46.13 22.92
CA ASP A 324 25.60 47.48 22.66
C ASP A 324 25.24 47.64 21.18
N ILE A 325 24.00 48.03 20.88
CA ILE A 325 23.53 48.27 19.52
C ILE A 325 23.49 49.78 19.32
N MET A 326 24.22 50.25 18.30
CA MET A 326 24.32 51.67 17.96
C MET A 326 22.93 52.31 17.91
N GLU A 327 22.74 53.33 18.76
CA GLU A 327 21.51 54.13 18.91
C GLU A 327 20.23 53.40 19.39
N LYS A 328 20.27 52.11 19.76
CA LYS A 328 19.08 51.33 20.18
C LYS A 328 19.18 50.66 21.54
N GLY A 329 20.28 50.86 22.27
CA GLY A 329 20.49 50.37 23.63
C GLY A 329 21.17 49.00 23.71
N ARG A 330 21.17 48.41 24.90
CA ARG A 330 21.88 47.16 25.21
C ARG A 330 20.97 45.94 25.17
N LEU A 331 21.43 44.86 24.56
CA LEU A 331 20.74 43.57 24.50
C LEU A 331 21.54 42.51 25.25
N SER A 332 20.88 41.77 26.13
CA SER A 332 21.51 40.70 26.91
C SER A 332 21.16 39.31 26.36
N VAL A 333 22.18 38.48 26.21
CA VAL A 333 22.06 37.09 25.76
C VAL A 333 22.74 36.19 26.78
N SER A 334 22.09 35.08 27.13
CA SER A 334 22.65 34.09 28.04
C SER A 334 23.39 32.98 27.29
N GLY A 335 24.42 32.43 27.95
CA GLY A 335 25.13 31.23 27.51
C GLY A 335 26.49 31.49 26.83
N GLN A 336 27.37 30.49 26.97
CA GLN A 336 28.79 30.59 26.62
C GLN A 336 29.07 30.71 25.12
N GLY A 337 28.25 30.09 24.27
CA GLY A 337 28.49 30.04 22.81
C GLY A 337 28.45 31.40 22.10
N GLY A 338 28.08 32.48 22.79
CA GLY A 338 28.16 33.84 22.23
C GLY A 338 29.42 34.61 22.64
N LEU A 339 30.30 34.05 23.48
CA LEU A 339 31.47 34.79 23.98
C LEU A 339 32.53 35.04 22.90
N TRP A 340 32.62 34.14 21.93
CA TRP A 340 33.74 34.06 21.00
C TRP A 340 33.41 34.58 19.60
N ASP A 341 32.13 34.67 19.26
CA ASP A 341 31.67 35.00 17.92
C ASP A 341 30.43 35.91 17.97
N THR A 342 30.56 37.09 17.37
CA THR A 342 29.48 38.08 17.24
C THR A 342 28.33 37.55 16.40
N SER A 343 28.60 36.72 15.38
CA SER A 343 27.54 36.11 14.56
C SER A 343 26.71 35.12 15.39
N ALA A 344 27.38 34.25 16.16
CA ALA A 344 26.72 33.32 17.08
C ALA A 344 25.91 34.03 18.20
N THR A 345 26.31 35.24 18.62
CA THR A 345 25.46 36.05 19.54
C THR A 345 24.19 36.54 18.87
N LEU A 346 24.27 36.99 17.62
CA LEU A 346 23.11 37.49 16.87
C LEU A 346 22.15 36.34 16.52
N ASP A 347 22.66 35.17 16.16
CA ASP A 347 21.84 33.98 15.92
C ASP A 347 21.09 33.53 17.19
N LYS A 348 21.72 33.67 18.37
CA LYS A 348 21.04 33.41 19.65
C LYS A 348 19.94 34.41 19.96
N VAL A 349 20.17 35.69 19.63
CA VAL A 349 19.13 36.73 19.73
C VAL A 349 17.96 36.36 18.84
N ASP A 350 18.23 35.94 17.61
CA ASP A 350 17.19 35.60 16.64
C ASP A 350 16.42 34.33 17.01
N THR A 351 17.10 33.28 17.49
CA THR A 351 16.45 32.05 17.98
C THR A 351 15.66 32.25 19.27
N SER A 352 15.99 33.27 20.07
CA SER A 352 15.22 33.63 21.27
C SER A 352 13.89 34.33 20.95
N LYS A 353 13.68 34.76 19.70
CA LYS A 353 12.42 35.40 19.29
C LYS A 353 11.29 34.39 19.35
N LYS A 354 10.27 34.69 20.16
CA LYS A 354 9.05 33.86 20.28
C LYS A 354 8.16 33.90 19.03
N TRP A 355 8.36 34.89 18.17
CA TRP A 355 7.55 35.06 16.98
C TRP A 355 8.10 34.22 15.82
N HIS A 356 7.27 33.34 15.27
CA HIS A 356 7.52 32.66 14.02
C HIS A 356 6.50 33.11 12.99
N LYS A 357 6.95 33.56 11.81
CA LYS A 357 6.06 33.79 10.68
C LYS A 357 5.34 32.48 10.37
N ARG A 358 4.00 32.49 10.37
CA ARG A 358 3.22 31.32 9.97
C ARG A 358 3.64 30.94 8.56
N ALA A 359 4.25 29.76 8.41
CA ALA A 359 4.50 29.20 7.11
C ALA A 359 3.14 28.98 6.44
N ALA A 360 2.93 29.61 5.29
CA ALA A 360 1.84 29.21 4.42
C ALA A 360 2.14 27.76 4.02
N ARG A 361 1.33 26.81 4.48
CA ARG A 361 1.38 25.45 3.94
C ARG A 361 0.95 25.59 2.48
N VAL A 362 1.87 25.32 1.55
CA VAL A 362 1.51 25.14 0.15
C VAL A 362 0.54 23.98 0.12
N SER A 363 -0.73 24.24 -0.22
CA SER A 363 -1.65 23.16 -0.52
C SER A 363 -1.13 22.45 -1.77
N GLU A 364 -1.10 21.13 -1.72
CA GLU A 364 -0.63 20.22 -2.77
C GLU A 364 -1.33 20.40 -4.14
N TYR A 365 -2.31 21.29 -4.22
CA TYR A 365 -2.89 21.81 -5.45
C TYR A 365 -2.43 23.26 -5.63
N GLY A 366 -1.48 23.45 -6.54
CA GLY A 366 -0.87 24.75 -6.83
C GLY A 366 -1.89 25.77 -7.33
N VAL A 367 -2.20 26.74 -6.48
CA VAL A 367 -2.41 28.15 -6.89
C VAL A 367 -1.80 29.01 -5.79
N SER A 368 -0.55 29.40 -5.97
CA SER A 368 0.07 30.43 -5.13
C SER A 368 -0.53 31.79 -5.51
N LYS A 369 -1.12 32.49 -4.55
CA LYS A 369 -1.11 33.95 -4.58
C LYS A 369 0.35 34.36 -4.40
N ALA A 370 1.01 34.67 -5.52
CA ALA A 370 2.30 35.34 -5.51
C ALA A 370 2.19 36.57 -4.60
N THR A 371 3.00 36.57 -3.55
CA THR A 371 3.29 37.81 -2.83
C THR A 371 4.18 38.59 -3.79
N ILE A 372 3.62 39.64 -4.38
CA ILE A 372 4.34 40.59 -5.22
C ILE A 372 5.43 41.20 -4.35
N ASP A 373 6.70 40.95 -4.67
CA ASP A 373 7.83 41.70 -4.14
C ASP A 373 7.73 43.16 -4.64
N PRO A 374 7.66 44.17 -3.77
CA PRO A 374 7.75 45.56 -4.18
C PRO A 374 9.23 45.92 -4.27
N GLY A 375 9.85 45.72 -5.43
CA GLY A 375 11.29 46.01 -5.54
C GLY A 375 11.92 46.09 -6.92
N TRP A 376 11.16 45.98 -8.01
CA TRP A 376 11.69 46.17 -9.36
C TRP A 376 10.81 47.13 -10.14
N SER A 377 11.12 48.41 -10.03
CA SER A 377 10.66 49.47 -10.92
C SER A 377 11.43 49.37 -12.24
N ILE A 378 10.73 49.08 -13.33
CA ILE A 378 11.16 49.41 -14.68
C ILE A 378 10.28 50.58 -15.14
N ILE A 379 10.96 51.72 -15.34
CA ILE A 379 10.51 53.04 -15.83
C ILE A 379 9.71 53.88 -14.84
#